data_AF-A0A813ERI7-F1
#
_entry.id   AF-A0A813ERI7-F1
#
_cell.length_a   1.000
_cell.length_b   1.000
_cell.length_c   1.000
_cell.angle_alpha   90.00
_cell.angle_beta   90.00
_cell.angle_gamma   90.00
#
_symmetry.space_group_name_H-M   'P 1'
#
loop_
_entity.id
_entity.type
_entity.pdbx_description
1 polymer ?
#
loop_
_entity_poly.entity_id
_entity_poly.type
_entity_poly.pdbx_seq_one_letter_code
_entity_poly.pdbx_strand_id
1 'polypeptide(L)'
;ELCTFPLRSLGKQVPGGDLEVALRETFHRIDDRLRDPRNLAELKSLTNPSARNPSPHTAALNERPVDPRMVGCTACVCSVSEHQLVVANAGDSRAVLCRGGLAVGLSEDHKPNSYIEKSRIEAAGGYVENTAPGQFRVNGNLNLSRALGDLEYKKDSTLPPEKQIICATPDVTFFDRDAKD
;
A
#
# COMPACT_ATOMS: atom_id res chain seq x y z
N GLU A 1 22.37 -1.82 -5.23
CA GLU A 1 21.77 -2.75 -6.21
C GLU A 1 20.26 -2.57 -6.19
N LEU A 2 19.72 -1.81 -7.16
CA LEU A 2 18.28 -1.78 -7.39
C LEU A 2 17.93 -3.12 -8.03
N CYS A 3 16.95 -3.84 -7.48
CA CYS A 3 16.42 -5.06 -8.09
C CYS A 3 15.85 -4.70 -9.47
N THR A 4 16.67 -4.81 -10.51
CA THR A 4 16.21 -4.79 -11.90
C THR A 4 15.52 -6.12 -12.13
N PHE A 5 14.21 -6.16 -11.90
CA PHE A 5 13.39 -7.14 -12.60
C PHE A 5 13.63 -6.87 -14.09
N PRO A 6 14.10 -7.86 -14.87
CA PRO A 6 14.19 -7.69 -16.30
C PRO A 6 12.74 -7.52 -16.77
N LEU A 7 12.35 -6.27 -17.03
CA LEU A 7 11.29 -5.97 -17.98
C LEU A 7 11.79 -6.58 -19.28
N ARG A 8 11.44 -7.86 -19.51
CA ARG A 8 11.52 -8.46 -20.82
C ARG A 8 10.97 -7.42 -21.77
N SER A 9 11.67 -7.16 -22.86
CA SER A 9 11.21 -6.31 -23.94
C SER A 9 9.84 -6.82 -24.41
N LEU A 10 8.79 -6.37 -23.75
CA LEU A 10 7.43 -6.41 -24.22
C LEU A 10 7.35 -5.30 -25.25
N GLY A 11 8.06 -5.51 -26.36
CA GLY A 11 7.78 -4.91 -27.66
C GLY A 11 6.45 -5.43 -28.23
N LYS A 12 5.46 -5.54 -27.35
CA LYS A 12 4.06 -5.81 -27.63
C LYS A 12 3.33 -4.87 -26.67
N GLN A 13 2.64 -3.88 -27.24
CA GLN A 13 1.58 -3.16 -26.55
C GLN A 13 0.84 -4.16 -25.64
N VAL A 14 0.66 -3.80 -24.36
CA VAL A 14 -0.22 -4.57 -23.48
C VAL A 14 -1.55 -4.70 -24.25
N PRO A 15 -2.00 -5.91 -24.61
CA PRO A 15 -3.13 -6.05 -25.51
C PRO A 15 -4.37 -5.47 -24.84
N GLY A 16 -4.82 -4.29 -25.27
CA GLY A 16 -6.13 -3.70 -24.98
C GLY A 16 -6.67 -3.89 -23.56
N GLY A 17 -5.82 -3.78 -22.54
CA GLY A 17 -6.19 -3.97 -21.15
C GLY A 17 -6.10 -2.64 -20.41
N ASP A 18 -7.12 -2.35 -19.59
CA ASP A 18 -7.14 -1.17 -18.75
C ASP A 18 -6.07 -1.29 -17.65
N LEU A 19 -5.00 -0.47 -17.76
CA LEU A 19 -3.88 -0.47 -16.83
C LEU A 19 -4.31 -0.05 -15.42
N GLU A 20 -5.33 0.81 -15.30
CA GLU A 20 -5.91 1.15 -14.00
C GLU A 20 -6.49 -0.09 -13.34
N VAL A 21 -7.31 -0.85 -14.09
CA VAL A 21 -7.90 -2.10 -13.60
C VAL A 21 -6.79 -3.08 -13.22
N ALA A 22 -5.78 -3.27 -14.07
CA ALA A 22 -4.68 -4.19 -13.78
C ALA A 22 -3.90 -3.82 -12.51
N LEU A 23 -3.63 -2.53 -12.28
CA LEU A 23 -2.97 -2.05 -11.07
C LEU A 23 -3.85 -2.26 -9.84
N ARG A 24 -5.14 -1.91 -9.90
CA ARG A 24 -6.08 -2.11 -8.79
C ARG A 24 -6.21 -3.58 -8.41
N GLU A 25 -6.44 -4.44 -9.39
CA GLU A 25 -6.53 -5.90 -9.19
C GLU A 25 -5.23 -6.48 -8.64
N THR A 26 -4.08 -5.95 -9.03
CA THR A 26 -2.79 -6.40 -8.48
C THR A 26 -2.68 -6.10 -6.99
N PHE A 27 -3.08 -4.90 -6.54
CA PHE A 27 -3.06 -4.55 -5.12
C PHE A 27 -4.02 -5.44 -4.32
N HIS A 28 -5.23 -5.67 -4.82
CA HIS A 28 -6.19 -6.57 -4.18
C HIS A 28 -5.68 -8.01 -4.13
N ARG A 29 -5.09 -8.50 -5.21
CA ARG A 29 -4.52 -9.85 -5.27
C ARG A 29 -3.35 -10.06 -4.31
N ILE A 30 -2.58 -9.02 -4.02
CA ILE A 30 -1.54 -9.09 -2.98
C ILE A 30 -2.18 -9.29 -1.60
N ASP A 31 -3.22 -8.52 -1.28
CA ASP A 31 -3.99 -8.67 -0.04
C ASP A 31 -4.64 -10.06 0.08
N ASP A 32 -5.24 -10.58 -1.00
CA ASP A 32 -5.82 -11.92 -1.03
C ASP A 32 -4.77 -13.00 -0.76
N ARG A 33 -3.57 -12.85 -1.33
CA ARG A 33 -2.44 -13.74 -1.05
C ARG A 33 -2.02 -13.67 0.42
N LEU A 34 -2.06 -12.49 1.06
CA LEU A 34 -1.75 -12.37 2.49
C LEU A 34 -2.82 -13.02 3.38
N ARG A 35 -4.06 -13.17 2.89
CA ARG A 35 -5.14 -13.89 3.58
C ARG A 35 -5.09 -15.40 3.41
N ASP A 36 -4.42 -15.90 2.38
CA ASP A 36 -4.33 -17.35 2.12
C ASP A 36 -3.73 -18.06 3.35
N PRO A 37 -4.42 -19.06 3.93
CA PRO A 37 -3.97 -19.75 5.14
C PRO A 37 -2.56 -20.35 5.03
N ARG A 38 -2.14 -20.75 3.81
CA ARG A 38 -0.81 -21.31 3.55
C ARG A 38 0.27 -20.25 3.72
N ASN A 39 0.06 -19.09 3.11
CA ASN A 39 0.99 -17.95 3.22
C ASN A 39 0.99 -17.38 4.64
N LEU A 40 -0.17 -17.37 5.31
CA LEU A 40 -0.26 -16.93 6.69
C LEU A 40 0.53 -17.84 7.65
N ALA A 41 0.51 -19.15 7.43
CA ALA A 41 1.31 -20.09 8.21
C ALA A 41 2.82 -19.86 8.00
N GLU A 42 3.24 -19.62 6.76
CA GLU A 42 4.62 -19.25 6.43
C GLU A 42 5.02 -17.94 7.12
N LEU A 43 4.22 -16.88 7.02
CA LEU A 43 4.49 -15.60 7.67
C LEU A 43 4.59 -15.73 9.19
N LYS A 44 3.69 -16.51 9.82
CA LYS A 44 3.76 -16.80 11.27
C LYS A 44 5.04 -17.52 11.67
N SER A 45 5.57 -18.39 10.81
CA SER A 45 6.86 -19.05 11.07
C SER A 45 8.03 -18.06 11.01
N LEU A 46 7.97 -17.07 10.11
CA LEU A 46 9.00 -16.05 9.92
C LEU A 46 8.97 -14.94 10.99
N THR A 47 7.80 -14.66 11.57
CA THR A 47 7.64 -13.69 12.67
C THR A 47 7.90 -14.30 14.05
N ASN A 48 8.17 -15.60 14.13
CA ASN A 48 8.50 -16.27 15.38
C ASN A 48 9.98 -16.05 15.74
N PRO A 49 10.32 -15.38 16.86
CA PRO A 49 11.70 -15.07 17.23
C PRO A 49 12.59 -16.32 17.34
N SER A 50 12.00 -17.44 17.75
CA SER A 50 12.69 -18.73 17.92
C SER A 50 13.21 -19.34 16.61
N ALA A 51 12.73 -18.87 15.46
CA ALA A 51 13.15 -19.35 14.13
C ALA A 51 14.32 -18.55 13.53
N ARG A 52 14.76 -17.44 14.16
CA ARG A 52 15.89 -16.62 13.71
C ARG A 52 17.17 -16.99 14.47
N ASN A 53 18.30 -17.11 13.77
CA ASN A 53 19.61 -17.10 14.41
C ASN A 53 19.79 -15.73 15.11
N PRO A 54 19.94 -15.67 16.44
CA PRO A 54 20.04 -14.41 17.14
C PRO A 54 21.33 -13.70 16.73
N SER A 55 21.20 -12.51 16.16
CA SER A 55 22.35 -11.61 16.01
C SER A 55 22.72 -11.04 17.39
N PRO A 56 23.99 -10.64 17.62
CA PRO A 56 24.41 -10.02 18.88
C PRO A 56 23.62 -8.74 19.22
N HIS A 57 22.96 -8.12 18.24
CA HIS A 57 22.13 -6.92 18.42
C HIS A 57 20.66 -7.22 18.78
N THR A 58 20.18 -8.45 18.56
CA THR A 58 18.77 -8.83 18.80
C THR A 58 18.57 -9.66 20.06
N ALA A 59 19.65 -10.19 20.66
CA ALA A 59 19.58 -11.05 21.86
C ALA A 59 19.02 -10.36 23.11
N ALA A 60 19.00 -9.03 23.15
CA ALA A 60 18.49 -8.23 24.28
C ALA A 60 17.03 -7.76 24.11
N LEU A 61 16.42 -7.97 22.93
CA LEU A 61 15.04 -7.58 22.68
C LEU A 61 14.14 -8.77 22.99
N ASN A 62 13.29 -8.62 24.00
CA ASN A 62 12.26 -9.59 24.34
C ASN A 62 11.13 -9.52 23.28
N GLU A 63 11.47 -9.87 22.03
CA GLU A 63 10.60 -9.75 20.87
C GLU A 63 9.42 -10.71 21.04
N ARG A 64 8.22 -10.15 21.15
CA ARG A 64 7.00 -10.95 21.15
C ARG A 64 6.69 -11.36 19.71
N PRO A 65 6.13 -12.56 19.48
CA PRO A 65 5.61 -12.93 18.17
C PRO A 65 4.65 -11.85 17.66
N VAL A 66 4.90 -11.37 16.44
CA VAL A 66 4.03 -10.41 15.76
C VAL A 66 3.02 -11.19 14.93
N ASP A 67 1.73 -10.90 15.09
CA ASP A 67 0.70 -11.44 14.21
C ASP A 67 0.83 -10.76 12.84
N PRO A 68 1.17 -11.49 11.77
CA PRO A 68 1.35 -10.90 10.44
C PRO A 68 0.09 -10.22 9.89
N ARG A 69 -1.10 -10.51 10.43
CA ARG A 69 -2.35 -9.82 10.06
C ARG A 69 -2.42 -8.37 10.54
N MET A 70 -1.59 -8.02 11.53
CA MET A 70 -1.45 -6.66 12.08
C MET A 70 -0.34 -5.87 11.40
N VAL A 71 0.30 -6.43 10.38
CA VAL A 71 1.41 -5.82 9.66
C VAL A 71 0.92 -5.40 8.29
N GLY A 72 1.29 -4.20 7.89
CA GLY A 72 1.01 -3.66 6.58
C GLY A 72 2.10 -2.71 6.11
N CYS A 73 1.97 -2.26 4.87
CA CYS A 73 2.86 -1.27 4.28
C CYS A 73 2.09 -0.36 3.31
N THR A 74 2.61 0.85 3.13
CA THR A 74 2.21 1.69 2.01
C THR A 74 2.71 1.09 0.70
N ALA A 75 2.08 1.46 -0.42
CA ALA A 75 2.55 1.10 -1.74
C ALA A 75 2.33 2.27 -2.72
N CYS A 76 3.43 2.79 -3.25
CA CYS A 76 3.43 3.80 -4.30
C CYS A 76 4.24 3.25 -5.48
N VAL A 77 3.57 2.97 -6.59
CA VAL A 77 4.13 2.28 -7.76
C VAL A 77 4.04 3.21 -8.96
N CYS A 78 5.14 3.39 -9.67
CA CYS A 78 5.19 4.16 -10.91
C CYS A 78 5.56 3.25 -12.08
N SER A 79 4.69 3.18 -13.08
CA SER A 79 4.96 2.57 -14.37
C SER A 79 5.38 3.64 -15.36
N VAL A 80 6.55 3.47 -15.96
CA VAL A 80 7.13 4.41 -16.91
C VAL A 80 7.14 3.78 -18.30
N SER A 81 6.47 4.41 -19.25
CA SER A 81 6.52 4.06 -20.66
C SER A 81 7.21 5.15 -21.47
N GLU A 82 7.33 4.97 -22.79
CA GLU A 82 7.87 5.99 -23.68
C GLU A 82 7.04 7.29 -23.65
N HIS A 83 5.72 7.19 -23.49
CA HIS A 83 4.81 8.34 -23.64
C HIS A 83 4.07 8.73 -22.36
N GLN A 84 4.03 7.86 -21.35
CA GLN A 84 3.17 8.05 -20.18
C GLN A 84 3.83 7.57 -18.88
N LEU A 85 3.57 8.30 -17.80
CA LEU A 85 3.79 7.89 -16.42
C LEU A 85 2.43 7.51 -15.81
N VAL A 86 2.36 6.36 -15.17
CA VAL A 86 1.15 5.90 -14.48
C VAL A 86 1.51 5.58 -13.04
N VAL A 87 0.87 6.24 -12.09
CA VAL A 87 1.17 6.09 -10.67
C VAL A 87 -0.03 5.48 -9.96
N ALA A 88 0.19 4.40 -9.21
CA ALA A 88 -0.77 3.81 -8.30
C ALA A 88 -0.30 4.02 -6.85
N ASN A 89 -1.08 4.72 -6.04
CA ASN A 89 -0.75 4.98 -4.63
C ASN A 89 -1.82 4.41 -3.69
N ALA A 90 -1.38 3.66 -2.67
CA ALA A 90 -2.18 3.25 -1.53
C ALA A 90 -1.38 3.52 -0.25
N GLY A 91 -1.77 4.57 0.47
CA GLY A 91 -1.12 5.03 1.69
C GLY A 91 -0.61 6.46 1.58
N ASP A 92 0.32 6.83 2.45
CA ASP A 92 0.80 8.19 2.58
C ASP A 92 2.23 8.40 2.05
N SER A 93 2.71 7.45 1.27
CA SER A 93 3.86 7.65 0.37
C SER A 93 3.46 8.55 -0.80
N ARG A 94 4.47 9.14 -1.45
CA ARG A 94 4.25 10.14 -2.50
C ARG A 94 5.19 9.96 -3.69
N ALA A 95 4.61 10.05 -4.90
CA ALA A 95 5.35 10.20 -6.15
C ALA A 95 5.42 11.68 -6.56
N VAL A 96 6.62 12.14 -6.90
CA VAL A 96 6.89 13.50 -7.37
C VAL A 96 7.83 13.41 -8.58
N LEU A 97 7.47 14.10 -9.66
CA LEU A 97 8.28 14.25 -10.86
C LEU A 97 9.06 15.56 -10.82
N CYS A 98 10.34 15.53 -11.19
CA CYS A 98 11.08 16.76 -11.47
C CYS A 98 10.97 17.06 -12.97
N ARG A 99 10.23 18.10 -13.35
CA ARG A 99 10.02 18.51 -14.75
C ARG A 99 10.60 19.90 -14.96
N GLY A 100 11.68 20.00 -15.74
CA GLY A 100 12.36 21.28 -15.98
C GLY A 100 12.82 22.00 -14.70
N GLY A 101 13.22 21.25 -13.67
CA GLY A 101 13.63 21.79 -12.37
C GLY A 101 12.50 22.10 -11.40
N LEU A 102 11.24 21.85 -11.76
CA LEU A 102 10.07 22.03 -10.89
C LEU A 102 9.56 20.69 -10.37
N ALA A 103 9.10 20.66 -9.11
CA ALA A 103 8.46 19.49 -8.52
C ALA A 103 6.97 19.44 -8.91
N VAL A 104 6.56 18.37 -9.57
CA VAL A 104 5.19 18.09 -9.99
C VAL A 104 4.67 16.88 -9.20
N GLY A 105 3.63 17.07 -8.40
CA GLY A 105 3.01 15.97 -7.66
C GLY A 105 2.31 15.00 -8.60
N LEU A 106 2.61 13.70 -8.48
CA LEU A 106 1.98 12.64 -9.29
C LEU A 106 0.93 11.84 -8.50
N SER A 107 0.89 11.98 -7.18
CA SER A 107 -0.04 11.25 -6.30
C SER A 107 -0.43 12.09 -5.10
N GLU A 108 -1.60 11.80 -4.55
CA GLU A 108 -2.08 12.37 -3.29
C GLU A 108 -1.85 11.42 -2.11
N ASP A 109 -1.53 11.95 -0.94
CA ASP A 109 -1.34 11.15 0.27
C ASP A 109 -2.69 10.77 0.87
N HIS A 110 -2.86 9.49 1.20
CA HIS A 110 -4.06 9.00 1.87
C HIS A 110 -3.94 9.17 3.39
N LYS A 111 -4.34 10.35 3.88
CA LYS A 111 -4.34 10.67 5.32
C LYS A 111 -5.71 10.38 5.95
N PRO A 112 -5.78 9.78 7.16
CA PRO A 112 -7.05 9.47 7.82
C PRO A 112 -8.02 10.65 7.98
N ASN A 113 -7.51 11.88 8.13
CA ASN A 113 -8.33 13.08 8.28
C ASN A 113 -8.75 13.73 6.96
N SER A 114 -8.35 13.20 5.81
CA SER A 114 -8.90 13.62 4.53
C SER A 114 -10.39 13.30 4.49
N TYR A 115 -11.20 14.19 3.92
CA TYR A 115 -12.66 14.03 3.87
C TYR A 115 -13.10 12.70 3.26
N ILE A 116 -12.47 12.31 2.13
CA ILE A 116 -12.79 11.07 1.41
C ILE A 116 -12.45 9.85 2.28
N GLU A 117 -11.25 9.86 2.88
CA GLU A 117 -10.76 8.73 3.68
C GLU A 117 -11.56 8.59 4.98
N LYS A 118 -11.78 9.70 5.70
CA LYS A 118 -12.58 9.72 6.93
C LYS A 118 -14.00 9.22 6.68
N SER A 119 -14.65 9.69 5.62
CA SER A 119 -16.01 9.26 5.26
C SER A 119 -16.09 7.76 4.99
N ARG A 120 -15.10 7.20 4.26
CA ARG A 120 -15.01 5.76 4.02
C ARG A 120 -14.81 4.98 5.32
N ILE A 121 -13.87 5.42 6.17
CA ILE A 121 -13.56 4.77 7.45
C ILE A 121 -14.80 4.71 8.36
N GLU A 122 -15.51 5.83 8.49
CA GLU A 122 -16.71 5.94 9.32
C GLU A 122 -17.88 5.11 8.74
N ALA A 123 -18.04 5.09 7.41
CA ALA A 123 -19.04 4.25 6.75
C ALA A 123 -18.76 2.74 6.92
N ALA A 124 -17.50 2.35 7.11
CA ALA A 124 -17.09 0.98 7.39
C ALA A 124 -17.14 0.62 8.90
N GLY A 125 -17.67 1.51 9.75
CA GLY A 125 -17.79 1.31 11.20
C GLY A 125 -16.51 1.59 12.00
N GLY A 126 -15.47 2.15 11.36
CA GLY A 126 -14.29 2.66 12.05
C GLY A 126 -14.47 4.11 12.53
N TYR A 127 -13.42 4.67 13.13
CA TYR A 127 -13.38 6.08 13.50
C TYR A 127 -11.98 6.68 13.30
N VAL A 128 -11.92 8.00 13.16
CA VAL A 128 -10.65 8.75 13.07
C VAL A 128 -10.49 9.60 14.32
N GLU A 129 -9.47 9.29 15.11
CA GLU A 129 -9.17 9.96 16.36
C GLU A 129 -8.00 10.94 16.19
N ASN A 130 -8.17 12.17 16.69
CA ASN A 130 -7.09 13.15 16.76
C ASN A 130 -6.35 12.99 18.10
N THR A 131 -5.34 12.12 18.11
CA THR A 131 -4.61 11.72 19.33
C THR A 131 -3.68 12.80 19.89
N ALA A 132 -3.22 13.72 19.05
CA ALA A 132 -2.39 14.87 19.40
C ALA A 132 -2.48 15.89 18.24
N PRO A 133 -2.10 17.18 18.42
CA PRO A 133 -2.19 18.17 17.35
C PRO A 133 -1.56 17.69 16.02
N GLY A 134 -2.41 17.50 15.00
CA GLY A 134 -2.00 17.01 13.68
C GLY A 134 -1.78 15.50 13.55
N GLN A 135 -2.06 14.71 14.59
CA GLN A 135 -1.86 13.25 14.61
C GLN A 135 -3.19 12.50 14.62
N PHE A 136 -3.61 12.09 13.42
CA PHE A 136 -4.85 11.35 13.23
C PHE A 136 -4.60 9.86 13.11
N ARG A 137 -5.37 9.06 13.84
CA ARG A 137 -5.28 7.60 13.85
C ARG A 137 -6.63 6.95 13.62
N VAL A 138 -6.65 5.96 12.74
CA VAL A 138 -7.78 5.05 12.51
C VAL A 138 -7.89 4.11 13.70
N ASN A 139 -9.07 4.11 14.32
CA ASN A 139 -9.40 3.35 15.53
C ASN A 139 -8.35 3.56 16.66
N GLY A 140 -7.82 4.78 16.79
CA GLY A 140 -6.79 5.13 17.79
C GLY A 140 -5.41 4.51 17.56
N ASN A 141 -5.23 3.68 16.54
CA ASN A 141 -4.02 2.88 16.36
C ASN A 141 -3.22 3.27 15.11
N LEU A 142 -3.78 3.15 13.91
CA LEU A 142 -3.02 3.25 12.66
C LEU A 142 -3.07 4.67 12.08
N ASN A 143 -1.93 5.26 11.70
CA ASN A 143 -1.88 6.59 11.09
C ASN A 143 -2.06 6.59 9.54
N LEU A 144 -2.36 5.42 8.97
CA LEU A 144 -2.63 5.21 7.55
C LEU A 144 -4.12 4.97 7.34
N SER A 145 -4.66 5.39 6.20
CA SER A 145 -6.04 5.03 5.78
C SER A 145 -6.06 3.95 4.68
N ARG A 146 -4.99 3.82 3.91
CA ARG A 146 -4.82 2.79 2.87
C ARG A 146 -3.46 2.11 3.03
N ALA A 147 -3.42 0.80 2.82
CA ALA A 147 -2.22 -0.02 2.93
C ALA A 147 -2.42 -1.39 2.28
N LEU A 148 -1.34 -2.04 1.86
CA LEU A 148 -1.31 -3.49 1.66
C LEU A 148 -1.13 -4.17 3.03
N GLY A 149 -1.74 -5.34 3.25
CA GLY A 149 -1.72 -5.99 4.57
C GLY A 149 -2.73 -5.36 5.52
N ASP A 150 -2.38 -5.14 6.80
CA ASP A 150 -3.28 -4.61 7.83
C ASP A 150 -4.66 -5.31 7.83
N LEU A 151 -4.63 -6.63 7.66
CA LEU A 151 -5.79 -7.47 7.39
C LEU A 151 -6.84 -7.42 8.49
N GLU A 152 -6.43 -7.11 9.72
CA GLU A 152 -7.33 -6.92 10.85
C GLU A 152 -8.35 -5.78 10.62
N TYR A 153 -8.03 -4.81 9.77
CA TYR A 153 -8.92 -3.70 9.43
C TYR A 153 -9.79 -3.96 8.18
N LYS A 154 -9.70 -5.15 7.60
CA LYS A 154 -10.42 -5.49 6.35
C LYS A 154 -11.14 -6.82 6.43
N LYS A 155 -11.87 -7.03 7.53
CA LYS A 155 -12.55 -8.29 7.86
C LYS A 155 -14.05 -8.28 7.55
N ASP A 156 -14.61 -7.15 7.13
CA ASP A 156 -16.05 -7.06 6.86
C ASP A 156 -16.35 -7.74 5.51
N SER A 157 -16.92 -8.94 5.55
CA SER A 157 -17.26 -9.70 4.34
C SER A 157 -18.44 -9.09 3.55
N THR A 158 -19.16 -8.13 4.12
CA THR A 158 -20.29 -7.44 3.46
C THR A 158 -19.83 -6.23 2.64
N LEU A 159 -18.59 -5.77 2.86
CA LEU A 159 -18.02 -4.62 2.17
C LEU A 159 -17.01 -5.08 1.09
N PRO A 160 -17.01 -4.45 -0.10
CA PRO A 160 -15.95 -4.68 -1.08
C PRO A 160 -14.60 -4.14 -0.59
N PRO A 161 -13.47 -4.56 -1.18
CA PRO A 161 -12.12 -4.17 -0.74
C PRO A 161 -11.91 -2.66 -0.57
N GLU A 162 -12.44 -1.85 -1.48
CA GLU A 162 -12.35 -0.39 -1.47
C GLU A 162 -13.20 0.29 -0.39
N LYS A 163 -14.14 -0.44 0.24
CA LYS A 163 -14.95 0.06 1.36
C LYS A 163 -14.48 -0.47 2.72
N GLN A 164 -13.27 -1.02 2.74
CA GLN A 164 -12.36 -1.19 3.87
C GLN A 164 -12.49 -0.18 5.03
N ILE A 165 -12.21 -0.51 6.30
CA ILE A 165 -11.71 0.53 7.25
C ILE A 165 -10.32 0.96 6.79
N ILE A 166 -9.44 0.00 6.50
CA ILE A 166 -8.22 0.21 5.71
C ILE A 166 -8.38 -0.53 4.40
N CYS A 167 -8.16 0.11 3.26
CA CYS A 167 -8.25 -0.53 1.95
C CYS A 167 -6.90 -0.60 1.25
N ALA A 168 -6.71 -1.64 0.43
CA ALA A 168 -5.55 -1.77 -0.45
C ALA A 168 -5.77 -1.09 -1.81
N THR A 169 -6.97 -0.57 -2.08
CA THR A 169 -7.32 0.02 -3.38
C THR A 169 -6.47 1.27 -3.65
N PRO A 170 -5.63 1.28 -4.70
CA PRO A 170 -4.86 2.45 -5.03
C PRO A 170 -5.71 3.49 -5.76
N ASP A 171 -5.38 4.76 -5.57
CA ASP A 171 -5.72 5.78 -6.56
C ASP A 171 -4.71 5.68 -7.72
N VAL A 172 -5.21 5.69 -8.96
CA VAL A 172 -4.38 5.60 -10.17
C VAL A 172 -4.45 6.90 -10.94
N THR A 173 -3.29 7.48 -11.23
CA THR A 173 -3.14 8.74 -11.95
C THR A 173 -2.30 8.54 -13.21
N PHE A 174 -2.62 9.31 -14.25
CA PHE A 174 -1.99 9.23 -15.57
C PHE A 174 -1.41 10.58 -15.95
N PHE A 175 -0.16 10.58 -16.40
CA PHE A 175 0.53 11.79 -16.85
C PHE A 175 1.23 11.54 -18.16
N ASP A 176 1.01 12.42 -19.14
CA ASP A 176 1.79 12.42 -20.37
C ASP A 176 3.22 12.85 -20.10
N ARG A 177 4.14 12.18 -20.79
CA ARG A 177 5.55 12.54 -20.75
C ARG A 177 5.82 13.74 -21.64
N ASP A 178 6.65 14.63 -21.12
CA ASP A 178 7.12 15.82 -21.80
C ASP A 178 8.63 15.70 -22.09
N ALA A 179 9.13 16.47 -23.06
CA ALA A 179 10.56 16.51 -23.38
C ALA A 179 11.45 16.99 -22.21
N LYS A 180 10.86 17.59 -21.18
CA LYS A 180 11.53 18.09 -19.97
C LYS A 180 11.50 17.11 -18.78
N ASP A 181 11.03 15.87 -18.99
CA ASP A 181 11.01 14.78 -18.00
C ASP A 181 12.35 14.05 -17.87
#